data_AF-A0AA40VUC8-F1
#
_entry.id   AF-A0AA40VUC8-F1
#
_cell.length_a   1.000
_cell.length_b   1.000
_cell.length_c   1.000
_cell.angle_alpha   90.00
_cell.angle_beta   90.00
_cell.angle_gamma   90.00
#
_symmetry.space_group_name_H-M   'P 1'
#
loop_
_entity.id
_entity.type
_entity.pdbx_description
1 polymer ?
#
loop_
_entity_poly.entity_id
_entity_poly.type
_entity_poly.pdbx_seq_one_letter_code
_entity_poly.pdbx_strand_id
1 'polypeptide(L)'
;MSKLKYLNICAGAMGVTAALIGGTILIKGTNEASVKSVLAGSWLLSGGSLLAATRLYQVKVESDIDNILSERRKAMPKACRGCRNFHGIKYGGVMLVCGIHPHGVESDTCPDFEKFAQKGKR
;
A
#
# COMPACT_ATOMS: atom_id res chain seq x y z
N MET A 1 10.47 5.64 0.47
CA MET A 1 9.17 5.49 -0.21
C MET A 1 9.35 4.56 -1.41
N SER A 2 8.44 3.60 -1.64
CA SER A 2 8.50 2.74 -2.83
C SER A 2 8.26 3.59 -4.09
N LYS A 3 8.93 3.25 -5.22
CA LYS A 3 8.75 3.96 -6.50
C LYS A 3 7.27 4.01 -6.93
N LEU A 4 6.53 2.93 -6.66
CA LEU A 4 5.10 2.82 -6.96
C LEU A 4 4.24 3.77 -6.13
N LYS A 5 4.50 3.88 -4.82
CA LYS A 5 3.78 4.81 -3.93
C LYS A 5 3.97 6.27 -4.35
N TYR A 6 5.19 6.65 -4.71
CA TYR A 6 5.48 7.99 -5.24
C TYR A 6 4.70 8.28 -6.52
N LEU A 7 4.73 7.35 -7.48
CA LEU A 7 4.03 7.51 -8.76
C LEU A 7 2.52 7.67 -8.56
N ASN A 8 1.90 6.89 -7.67
CA ASN A 8 0.49 7.00 -7.37
C ASN A 8 0.13 8.34 -6.68
N ILE A 9 0.98 8.86 -5.79
CA ILE A 9 0.79 10.18 -5.18
C ILE A 9 0.84 11.28 -6.25
N CYS A 10 1.86 11.27 -7.12
CA CYS A 10 1.98 12.24 -8.21
C CYS A 10 0.78 12.17 -9.18
N ALA A 11 0.37 10.96 -9.56
CA ALA A 11 -0.78 10.75 -10.43
C ALA A 11 -2.10 11.21 -9.80
N GLY A 12 -2.27 10.99 -8.48
CA GLY A 12 -3.39 11.51 -7.73
C GLY A 12 -3.44 13.04 -7.73
N ALA A 13 -2.29 13.69 -7.46
CA ALA A 13 -2.17 15.14 -7.50
C ALA A 13 -2.49 15.73 -8.89
N MET A 14 -2.02 15.09 -9.97
CA MET A 14 -2.37 15.46 -11.34
C MET A 14 -3.87 15.31 -11.63
N GLY A 15 -4.53 14.28 -11.09
CA GLY A 15 -5.97 14.12 -11.19
C GLY A 15 -6.73 15.27 -10.52
N VAL A 16 -6.30 15.67 -9.31
CA VAL A 16 -6.90 16.79 -8.57
C VAL A 16 -6.74 18.10 -9.33
N THR A 17 -5.54 18.39 -9.86
CA THR A 17 -5.33 19.62 -10.63
C THR A 17 -6.17 19.65 -11.90
N ALA A 18 -6.27 18.53 -12.63
CA ALA A 18 -7.14 18.42 -13.80
C ALA A 18 -8.62 18.67 -13.44
N ALA A 19 -9.09 18.14 -12.31
CA ALA A 19 -10.45 18.36 -11.84
C ALA A 19 -10.73 19.83 -11.54
N LEU A 20 -9.81 20.52 -10.85
CA LEU A 20 -9.93 21.95 -10.54
C LEU A 20 -9.94 22.81 -11.81
N ILE A 21 -9.07 22.51 -12.77
CA ILE A 21 -9.06 23.19 -14.09
C ILE A 21 -10.37 22.93 -14.83
N GLY A 22 -10.87 21.70 -14.82
CA GLY A 22 -12.16 21.36 -15.43
C GLY A 22 -13.32 22.16 -14.83
N GLY A 23 -13.34 22.32 -13.51
CA GLY A 23 -14.35 23.11 -12.80
C GLY A 23 -14.36 24.59 -13.19
N THR A 24 -13.19 25.23 -13.29
CA THR A 24 -13.11 26.65 -13.69
C THR A 24 -13.52 26.87 -15.14
N ILE A 25 -13.12 25.96 -16.04
CA ILE A 25 -13.55 25.99 -17.45
C ILE A 25 -15.06 25.82 -17.56
N LEU A 26 -15.65 24.89 -16.80
CA LEU A 26 -17.09 24.64 -16.80
C LEU A 26 -17.87 25.90 -16.42
N ILE A 27 -17.50 26.55 -15.30
CA ILE A 27 -18.15 27.78 -14.80
C ILE A 27 -18.05 28.91 -15.83
N LYS A 28 -16.88 29.09 -16.47
CA LYS A 28 -16.72 30.10 -17.50
C LYS A 28 -17.57 29.79 -18.74
N GLY A 29 -17.60 28.53 -19.16
CA GLY A 29 -18.39 28.08 -20.30
C GLY A 29 -19.90 28.25 -20.13
N THR A 30 -20.43 28.10 -18.91
CA THR A 30 -21.86 28.35 -18.63
C THR A 30 -22.23 29.83 -18.70
N ASN A 31 -21.33 30.72 -18.29
CA ASN A 31 -21.58 32.17 -18.32
C ASN A 31 -21.58 32.72 -19.76
N GLU A 32 -20.72 32.18 -20.63
CA GLU A 32 -20.58 32.60 -22.03
C GLU A 32 -21.42 31.76 -23.01
N ALA A 33 -22.26 30.84 -22.50
CA ALA A 33 -23.06 29.88 -23.29
C ALA A 33 -22.25 29.08 -24.35
N SER A 34 -20.97 28.79 -24.06
CA SER A 34 -20.04 28.13 -24.99
C SER A 34 -20.03 26.62 -24.82
N VAL A 35 -20.75 25.90 -25.68
CA VAL A 35 -20.92 24.43 -25.63
C VAL A 35 -19.57 23.68 -25.63
N LYS A 36 -18.59 24.12 -26.42
CA LYS A 36 -17.26 23.48 -26.48
C LYS A 36 -16.53 23.56 -25.14
N SER A 37 -16.64 24.70 -24.45
CA SER A 37 -16.04 24.92 -23.14
C SER A 37 -16.73 24.07 -22.07
N VAL A 38 -18.06 23.95 -22.11
CA VAL A 38 -18.83 23.09 -21.19
C VAL A 38 -18.45 21.62 -21.34
N LEU A 39 -18.32 21.11 -22.57
CA LEU A 39 -17.91 19.73 -22.83
C LEU A 39 -16.48 19.47 -22.34
N ALA A 40 -15.54 20.36 -22.64
CA ALA A 40 -14.15 20.24 -22.21
C ALA A 40 -14.01 20.28 -20.67
N GLY A 41 -14.71 21.21 -20.01
CA GLY A 41 -14.73 21.31 -18.55
C GLY A 41 -15.31 20.07 -17.88
N SER A 42 -16.41 19.53 -18.42
CA SER A 42 -17.05 18.32 -17.90
C SER A 42 -16.14 17.10 -17.95
N TRP A 43 -15.43 16.87 -19.07
CA TRP A 43 -14.49 15.76 -19.20
C TRP A 43 -13.29 15.88 -18.25
N LEU A 44 -12.71 17.07 -18.12
CA LEU A 44 -11.60 17.28 -17.20
C LEU A 44 -12.01 17.09 -15.74
N LEU A 45 -13.20 17.58 -15.37
CA LEU A 45 -13.73 17.46 -14.02
C LEU A 45 -13.97 15.98 -13.65
N SER A 46 -14.70 15.26 -14.50
CA SER A 46 -15.03 13.84 -14.29
C SER A 46 -13.80 12.94 -14.36
N GLY A 47 -12.99 13.08 -15.41
CA GLY A 47 -11.78 12.29 -15.61
C GLY A 47 -10.72 12.54 -14.54
N GLY A 48 -10.48 13.82 -14.19
CA GLY A 48 -9.54 14.21 -13.14
C GLY A 48 -9.96 13.66 -11.76
N SER A 49 -11.24 13.76 -11.42
CA SER A 49 -11.78 13.24 -10.16
C SER A 49 -11.67 11.71 -10.08
N LEU A 50 -12.01 10.99 -11.15
CA LEU A 50 -11.89 9.54 -11.21
C LEU A 50 -10.43 9.09 -11.06
N LEU A 51 -9.50 9.76 -11.74
CA LEU A 51 -8.07 9.47 -11.63
C LEU A 51 -7.56 9.72 -10.21
N ALA A 52 -7.91 10.86 -9.61
CA ALA A 52 -7.54 11.19 -8.24
C ALA A 52 -8.07 10.16 -7.24
N ALA A 53 -9.36 9.83 -7.30
CA ALA A 53 -9.98 8.86 -6.41
C ALA A 53 -9.32 7.48 -6.51
N THR A 54 -9.10 6.99 -7.74
CA THR A 54 -8.48 5.69 -7.97
C THR A 54 -7.04 5.64 -7.44
N ARG A 55 -6.25 6.69 -7.69
CA ARG A 55 -4.84 6.74 -7.27
C ARG A 55 -4.71 6.93 -5.76
N LEU A 56 -5.54 7.76 -5.14
CA LEU A 56 -5.56 7.92 -3.69
C LEU A 56 -6.02 6.65 -2.99
N TYR A 57 -7.00 5.92 -3.54
CA TYR A 57 -7.39 4.61 -3.04
C TYR A 57 -6.21 3.61 -3.07
N GLN A 58 -5.46 3.57 -4.18
CA GLN A 58 -4.25 2.74 -4.27
C GLN A 58 -3.19 3.12 -3.23
N VAL A 59 -2.99 4.42 -2.96
CA VAL A 59 -2.08 4.87 -1.89
C VAL A 59 -2.56 4.42 -0.51
N LYS A 60 -3.88 4.45 -0.28
CA LYS A 60 -4.48 3.98 0.98
C LYS A 60 -4.26 2.48 1.17
N VAL A 61 -4.52 1.67 0.15
CA VAL A 61 -4.28 0.22 0.16
C VAL A 61 -2.81 -0.09 0.47
N GLU A 62 -1.86 0.56 -0.20
CA GLU A 62 -0.42 0.35 0.06
C GLU A 62 -0.05 0.68 1.52
N SER A 63 -0.61 1.78 2.07
CA SER A 63 -0.38 2.16 3.46
C SER A 63 -0.97 1.15 4.45
N ASP A 64 -2.12 0.58 4.14
CA ASP A 64 -2.78 -0.40 5.01
C ASP A 64 -2.02 -1.75 4.97
N ILE A 65 -1.52 -2.15 3.80
CA ILE A 65 -0.61 -3.29 3.65
C ILE A 65 0.66 -3.08 4.50
N ASP A 66 1.32 -1.94 4.35
CA ASP A 66 2.53 -1.61 5.13
C ASP A 66 2.27 -1.69 6.64
N ASN A 67 1.14 -1.16 7.10
CA ASN A 67 0.73 -1.20 8.49
C ASN A 67 0.55 -2.66 8.97
N ILE A 68 -0.25 -3.45 8.25
CA ILE A 68 -0.49 -4.88 8.57
C ILE A 68 0.82 -5.67 8.63
N LEU A 69 1.72 -5.47 7.66
CA LEU A 69 3.02 -6.13 7.63
C LEU A 69 3.91 -5.68 8.79
N SER A 70 3.84 -4.41 9.18
CA SER A 70 4.58 -3.87 10.32
C SER A 70 4.10 -4.47 11.64
N GLU A 71 2.79 -4.60 11.83
CA GLU A 71 2.20 -5.19 13.03
C GLU A 71 2.52 -6.68 13.13
N ARG A 72 2.40 -7.44 12.03
CA ARG A 72 2.84 -8.84 12.00
C ARG A 72 4.33 -8.98 12.34
N ARG A 73 5.19 -8.08 11.84
CA ARG A 73 6.63 -8.08 12.16
C ARG A 73 6.93 -7.74 13.62
N LYS A 74 6.13 -6.88 14.26
CA LYS A 74 6.25 -6.56 15.69
C LYS A 74 5.87 -7.74 16.56
N ALA A 75 4.80 -8.46 16.20
CA ALA A 75 4.37 -9.66 16.90
C ALA A 75 5.37 -10.83 16.80
N MET A 76 6.23 -10.82 15.78
CA MET A 76 7.23 -11.85 15.54
C MET A 76 8.52 -11.61 16.36
N PRO A 77 8.98 -12.60 17.15
CA PRO A 77 10.26 -12.54 17.85
C PRO A 77 11.43 -12.20 16.91
N LYS A 78 12.40 -11.42 17.39
CA LYS A 78 13.53 -10.96 16.57
C LYS A 78 14.31 -12.12 15.92
N ALA A 79 14.54 -13.20 16.66
CA ALA A 79 15.23 -14.40 16.18
C ALA A 79 14.50 -15.13 15.03
N CYS A 80 13.19 -14.89 14.87
CA CYS A 80 12.35 -15.57 13.88
C CYS A 80 12.05 -14.70 12.66
N ARG A 81 12.52 -13.44 12.63
CA ARG A 81 12.28 -12.52 11.51
C ARG A 81 12.89 -13.04 10.21
N GLY A 82 12.03 -13.38 9.26
CA GLY A 82 12.41 -13.92 7.96
C GLY A 82 12.62 -15.43 7.93
N CYS A 83 12.27 -16.14 9.01
CA CYS A 83 12.26 -17.60 9.05
C CYS A 83 11.08 -18.16 8.24
N ARG A 84 11.34 -19.14 7.38
CA ARG A 84 10.34 -19.88 6.58
C ARG A 84 9.41 -20.72 7.46
N ASN A 85 9.88 -21.12 8.65
CA ASN A 85 9.21 -22.05 9.55
C ASN A 85 8.45 -21.36 10.70
N PHE A 86 8.34 -20.03 10.69
CA PHE A 86 7.61 -19.29 11.74
C PHE A 86 6.10 -19.58 11.66
N HIS A 87 5.50 -20.04 12.76
CA HIS A 87 4.09 -20.42 12.84
C HIS A 87 3.17 -19.25 13.22
N GLY A 88 3.44 -18.59 14.34
CA GLY A 88 2.81 -17.32 14.71
C GLY A 88 1.34 -17.39 15.17
N ILE A 89 0.80 -18.58 15.45
CA ILE A 89 -0.55 -18.79 15.98
C ILE A 89 -0.51 -19.02 17.49
N LYS A 90 -1.49 -18.48 18.22
CA LYS A 90 -1.66 -18.72 19.66
C LYS A 90 -2.56 -19.92 19.94
N TYR A 91 -2.13 -20.81 20.82
CA TYR A 91 -2.90 -21.94 21.35
C TYR A 91 -2.97 -21.81 22.87
N GLY A 92 -4.18 -21.79 23.45
CA GLY A 92 -4.36 -21.66 24.90
C GLY A 92 -3.67 -20.42 25.50
N GLY A 93 -3.54 -19.33 24.74
CA GLY A 93 -2.84 -18.11 25.16
C GLY A 93 -1.32 -18.08 24.88
N VAL A 94 -0.71 -19.22 24.55
CA VAL A 94 0.72 -19.34 24.25
C VAL A 94 0.97 -19.23 22.74
N MET A 95 1.86 -18.34 22.30
CA MET A 95 2.25 -18.23 20.89
C MET A 95 3.21 -19.36 20.52
N LEU A 96 2.84 -20.19 19.55
CA LEU A 96 3.75 -21.19 19.00
C LEU A 96 4.62 -20.54 17.91
N VAL A 97 5.93 -20.51 18.16
CA VAL A 97 6.89 -19.78 17.31
C VAL A 97 7.39 -20.63 16.13
N CYS A 98 7.80 -21.88 16.37
CA CYS A 98 8.17 -22.89 15.35
C CYS A 98 7.62 -24.26 15.77
N GLY A 99 7.35 -25.15 14.81
CA GLY A 99 6.63 -26.41 15.04
C GLY A 99 7.41 -27.57 15.69
N ILE A 100 8.75 -27.62 15.65
CA ILE A 100 9.51 -28.81 16.13
C ILE A 100 10.89 -28.42 16.72
N HIS A 101 11.13 -28.75 18.01
CA HIS A 101 12.35 -29.43 18.51
C HIS A 101 12.07 -30.06 19.91
N PRO A 102 12.40 -31.35 20.17
CA PRO A 102 12.12 -32.03 21.46
C PRO A 102 12.89 -31.50 22.68
N HIS A 103 13.99 -30.77 22.47
CA HIS A 103 14.92 -30.33 23.53
C HIS A 103 15.08 -28.80 23.68
N GLY A 104 14.17 -28.00 23.12
CA GLY A 104 14.14 -26.55 23.36
C GLY A 104 15.21 -25.73 22.63
N VAL A 105 15.22 -24.41 22.89
CA VAL A 105 16.03 -23.37 22.22
C VAL A 105 16.91 -22.64 23.24
N GLU A 106 17.91 -23.33 23.81
CA GLU A 106 18.78 -22.75 24.85
C GLU A 106 19.84 -21.75 24.31
N SER A 107 19.82 -21.40 23.02
CA SER A 107 20.74 -20.44 22.42
C SER A 107 20.04 -19.19 21.91
N ASP A 108 20.79 -18.07 21.83
CA ASP A 108 20.34 -16.81 21.24
C ASP A 108 19.98 -16.92 19.74
N THR A 109 20.37 -18.05 19.11
CA THR A 109 20.17 -18.37 17.70
C THR A 109 19.29 -19.60 17.54
N CYS A 110 18.28 -19.50 16.68
CA CYS A 110 17.41 -20.62 16.34
C CYS A 110 18.14 -21.60 15.39
N PRO A 111 18.32 -22.88 15.76
CA PRO A 111 18.99 -23.86 14.90
C PRO A 111 18.18 -24.19 13.64
N ASP A 112 16.85 -24.11 13.70
CA ASP A 112 15.93 -24.40 12.58
C ASP A 112 15.66 -23.20 11.66
N PHE A 113 16.47 -22.15 11.78
CA PHE A 113 16.26 -20.93 11.02
C PHE A 113 16.60 -21.12 9.54
N GLU A 114 15.56 -21.13 8.70
CA GLU A 114 15.70 -21.15 7.24
C GLU A 114 15.18 -19.84 6.64
N LYS A 115 15.99 -19.14 5.84
CA LYS A 115 15.55 -17.92 5.15
C LYS A 115 14.72 -18.27 3.92
N PHE A 116 13.71 -17.47 3.60
CA PHE A 116 13.12 -17.48 2.26
C PHE A 116 14.19 -17.19 1.20
N ALA A 117 14.18 -17.94 0.10
CA ALA A 117 15.04 -17.66 -1.04
C ALA A 117 14.75 -16.25 -1.58
N GLN A 118 15.73 -15.35 -1.55
CA GLN A 118 15.59 -14.00 -2.08
C GLN A 118 15.68 -14.05 -3.60
N LYS A 119 14.53 -14.07 -4.31
CA LYS A 119 14.51 -13.84 -5.75
C LYS A 119 14.92 -12.39 -6.04
N GLY A 120 16.04 -12.18 -6.73
CA GLY A 120 16.36 -10.90 -7.38
C GLY A 120 17.55 -10.08 -6.87
N LYS A 121 18.49 -10.66 -6.11
CA LYS A 121 19.80 -10.02 -5.88
C LYS A 121 20.87 -10.64 -6.78
N ARG A 122 21.00 -10.12 -8.00
CA ARG A 122 22.23 -10.09 -8.79
C ARG A 122 22.53 -8.64 -9.08
#